data_AF-A0AAD4BIG9-F1
#
_entry.id   AF-A0AAD4BIG9-F1
#
_cell.length_a   1.000
_cell.length_b   1.000
_cell.length_c   1.000
_cell.angle_alpha   90.00
_cell.angle_beta   90.00
_cell.angle_gamma   90.00
#
_symmetry.space_group_name_H-M   'P 1'
#
loop_
_entity.id
_entity.type
_entity.pdbx_description
1 polymer ?
#
loop_
_entity_poly.entity_id
_entity_poly.type
_entity_poly.pdbx_seq_one_letter_code
_entity_poly.pdbx_strand_id
1 'polypeptide(L)'
;MELHKFISDVLDGKARVLSFDNVVFGPGKDITPGVLSALNFARLAFAAEGSTPVLSQIISLLCSKKTVDTALAICREWPSGLHVEVEDVYHIPLFEMSLKPVSTDYVSPSLDRITSLLKNLRTLNSSSAVLIARYPDVITCLRLRAPTQDVFVLFNPRVNSEDEQVASLTFCISLQEIAQRLCDVFPVNNIHTQAIFDCQAQLLQKCTGHVFVPRATYHDDGEESLIMSSLTLLTLRAELEELTRDNGGLKRERQRLEKSIVDLEAQLEGEKAKANRAQFSKPSVMKTTWNASVLPSRDVLLTKPSRSTSERDYFFDAEDEMDPGLEFALQLQAKFDSENEKLLKQRGELMRTAQRQYHCGICLDDFPEDDAVHIDACGHDICRDCARGHVCNKIEEHRFPVICPVCMADHKNQNPGTIPGTLVQLLGVSEEQWATWVEMEIAQFSISINCRKCQHSGFVDREDLEANSEIHCPFPACDHVWCQKCQQTIEPGGSKHSCDGTAELDHLMKQQGWRYCPNCKTPIQKFDGCNHLSCIAPGCNTHFCYRCGQTINRTAIPSEIMAGKTAHFRTCAIV
;
A
#
# COMPACT_ATOMS: atom_id res chain seq x y z
N MET A 1 30.00 -11.60 39.97
CA MET A 1 31.11 -12.23 39.21
C MET A 1 30.67 -12.67 37.81
N GLU A 2 29.39 -13.03 37.61
CA GLU A 2 28.86 -13.48 36.31
C GLU A 2 28.66 -12.37 35.27
N LEU A 3 28.15 -11.19 35.66
CA LEU A 3 27.91 -10.08 34.71
C LEU A 3 29.21 -9.48 34.13
N HIS A 4 30.26 -9.35 34.95
CA HIS A 4 31.57 -8.88 34.48
C HIS A 4 32.19 -9.85 33.45
N LYS A 5 32.05 -11.16 33.68
CA LYS A 5 32.50 -12.19 32.75
C LYS A 5 31.65 -12.18 31.47
N PHE A 6 30.34 -12.01 31.58
CA PHE A 6 29.43 -11.85 30.45
C PHE A 6 29.83 -10.67 29.56
N ILE A 7 30.05 -9.49 30.15
CA ILE A 7 30.45 -8.28 29.42
C ILE A 7 31.81 -8.51 28.75
N SER A 8 32.78 -9.10 29.47
CA SER A 8 34.09 -9.45 28.88
C SER A 8 33.91 -10.37 27.68
N ASP A 9 33.13 -11.44 27.80
CA ASP A 9 32.91 -12.39 26.71
C ASP A 9 32.24 -11.74 25.49
N VAL A 10 31.29 -10.83 25.68
CA VAL A 10 30.68 -10.04 24.60
C VAL A 10 31.72 -9.18 23.90
N LEU A 11 32.53 -8.43 24.67
CA LEU A 11 33.58 -7.56 24.14
C LEU A 11 34.72 -8.34 23.47
N ASP A 12 34.96 -9.58 23.90
CA ASP A 12 35.90 -10.53 23.28
C ASP A 12 35.32 -11.20 22.01
N GLY A 13 34.10 -10.83 21.60
CA GLY A 13 33.47 -11.29 20.36
C GLY A 13 32.67 -12.58 20.47
N LYS A 14 32.43 -13.10 21.68
CA LYS A 14 31.56 -14.27 21.88
C LYS A 14 30.11 -13.82 21.98
N ALA A 15 29.23 -14.43 21.19
CA ALA A 15 27.81 -14.17 21.34
C ALA A 15 27.28 -14.69 22.69
N ARG A 16 26.44 -13.88 23.32
CA ARG A 16 25.82 -14.22 24.60
C ARG A 16 24.33 -13.96 24.54
N VAL A 17 23.55 -14.89 25.07
CA VAL A 17 22.08 -14.83 25.15
C VAL A 17 21.68 -14.80 26.62
N LEU A 18 20.77 -13.90 26.96
CA LEU A 18 20.06 -13.86 28.24
C LEU A 18 18.58 -14.13 27.98
N SER A 19 18.00 -14.95 28.84
CA SER A 19 16.57 -15.27 28.81
C SER A 19 15.91 -14.68 30.05
N PHE A 20 14.73 -14.10 29.86
CA PHE A 20 13.94 -13.48 30.92
C PHE A 20 12.52 -14.06 30.87
N ASP A 21 11.99 -14.40 32.05
CA ASP A 21 10.60 -14.82 32.18
C ASP A 21 9.69 -13.71 31.65
N ASN A 22 8.78 -14.06 30.74
CA ASN A 22 7.88 -13.11 30.13
C ASN A 22 6.44 -13.44 30.50
N VAL A 23 5.86 -12.63 31.38
CA VAL A 23 4.53 -12.85 31.97
C VAL A 23 3.46 -11.96 31.31
N VAL A 24 3.79 -11.28 30.20
CA VAL A 24 2.94 -10.19 29.68
C VAL A 24 2.12 -10.60 28.46
N PHE A 25 2.53 -11.60 27.69
CA PHE A 25 1.81 -11.96 26.47
C PHE A 25 0.67 -12.96 26.75
N GLY A 26 -0.52 -12.73 26.22
CA GLY A 26 -1.50 -13.81 26.07
C GLY A 26 -1.11 -14.69 24.86
N PRO A 27 -1.65 -15.92 24.73
CA PRO A 27 -1.65 -16.65 23.46
C PRO A 27 -2.52 -15.86 22.47
N GLY A 28 -1.92 -14.87 21.80
CA GLY A 28 -2.63 -13.85 21.04
C GLY A 28 -2.06 -13.66 19.64
N LYS A 29 -2.98 -13.54 18.69
CA LYS A 29 -2.81 -13.25 17.26
C LYS A 29 -2.43 -11.78 16.98
N ASP A 30 -1.99 -11.02 17.96
CA ASP A 30 -1.75 -9.58 17.82
C ASP A 30 -0.25 -9.25 17.86
N ILE A 31 0.20 -8.50 16.85
CA ILE A 31 1.59 -8.08 16.67
C ILE A 31 1.89 -6.80 17.48
N THR A 32 0.87 -6.02 17.82
CA THR A 32 0.98 -4.67 18.41
C THR A 32 1.75 -4.66 19.75
N PRO A 33 1.48 -5.57 20.70
CA PRO A 33 2.28 -5.66 21.94
C PRO A 33 3.75 -6.00 21.68
N GLY A 34 4.04 -6.77 20.63
CA GLY A 34 5.41 -7.05 20.20
C GLY A 34 6.11 -5.78 19.73
N VAL A 35 5.43 -4.98 18.90
CA VAL A 35 5.92 -3.69 18.39
C VAL A 35 6.16 -2.69 19.53
N LEU A 36 5.19 -2.53 20.44
CA LEU A 36 5.28 -1.61 21.58
C LEU A 36 6.49 -1.92 22.47
N SER A 37 6.66 -3.18 22.86
CA SER A 37 7.80 -3.59 23.70
C SER A 37 9.14 -3.44 22.97
N ALA A 38 9.19 -3.78 21.68
CA ALA A 38 10.39 -3.73 20.88
C ALA A 38 10.86 -2.27 20.62
N LEU A 39 9.93 -1.34 20.38
CA LEU A 39 10.22 0.09 20.27
C LEU A 39 10.57 0.71 21.64
N ASN A 40 9.87 0.32 22.71
CA ASN A 40 10.18 0.81 24.05
C ASN A 40 11.58 0.34 24.49
N PHE A 41 11.99 -0.88 24.14
CA PHE A 41 13.36 -1.33 24.36
C PHE A 41 14.38 -0.48 23.60
N ALA A 42 14.13 -0.15 22.33
CA ALA A 42 15.01 0.73 21.55
C ALA A 42 15.16 2.12 22.20
N ARG A 43 14.05 2.69 22.65
CA ARG A 43 14.01 3.96 23.39
C ARG A 43 14.85 3.90 24.66
N LEU A 44 14.67 2.87 25.48
CA LEU A 44 15.44 2.67 26.72
C LEU A 44 16.94 2.48 26.44
N ALA A 45 17.29 1.81 25.34
CA ALA A 45 18.68 1.63 24.95
C ALA A 45 19.37 2.94 24.55
N PHE A 46 18.69 3.79 23.78
CA PHE A 46 19.21 5.10 23.43
C PHE A 46 19.26 6.05 24.64
N ALA A 47 18.31 5.96 25.58
CA ALA A 47 18.38 6.69 26.84
C ALA A 47 19.60 6.26 27.70
N ALA A 48 19.91 4.95 27.72
CA ALA A 48 21.09 4.43 28.40
C ALA A 48 22.40 4.95 27.76
N GLU A 49 22.46 5.02 26.43
CA GLU A 49 23.59 5.63 25.70
C GLU A 49 23.73 7.13 25.98
N GLY A 50 22.62 7.88 26.07
CA GLY A 50 22.63 9.29 26.46
C GLY A 50 23.09 9.51 27.91
N SER A 51 22.91 8.53 28.79
CA SER A 51 23.26 8.63 30.22
C SER A 51 24.75 8.35 30.50
N THR A 52 25.39 7.48 29.71
CA THR A 52 26.80 7.15 29.89
C THR A 52 27.48 6.83 28.55
N PRO A 53 28.67 7.40 28.27
CA PRO A 53 29.42 7.08 27.07
C PRO A 53 30.16 5.73 27.16
N VAL A 54 30.10 5.04 28.30
CA VAL A 54 30.86 3.81 28.56
C VAL A 54 30.06 2.58 28.16
N LEU A 55 30.46 1.92 27.07
CA LEU A 55 29.77 0.75 26.50
C LEU A 55 29.49 -0.37 27.51
N SER A 56 30.43 -0.68 28.41
CA SER A 56 30.21 -1.73 29.42
C SER A 56 29.10 -1.39 30.43
N GLN A 57 28.92 -0.10 30.73
CA GLN A 57 27.82 0.37 31.57
C GLN A 57 26.49 0.33 30.81
N ILE A 58 26.48 0.68 29.52
CA ILE A 58 25.30 0.53 28.65
C ILE A 58 24.85 -0.94 28.59
N ILE A 59 25.78 -1.87 28.32
CA ILE A 59 25.47 -3.31 28.30
C ILE A 59 24.94 -3.75 29.67
N SER A 60 25.57 -3.31 30.77
CA SER A 60 25.09 -3.62 32.12
C SER A 60 23.67 -3.11 32.41
N LEU A 61 23.31 -1.92 31.90
CA LEU A 61 21.97 -1.34 32.03
C LEU A 61 20.96 -2.15 31.21
N LEU A 62 21.30 -2.50 29.98
CA LEU A 62 20.45 -3.27 29.07
C LEU A 62 20.20 -4.70 29.56
N CYS A 63 21.21 -5.35 30.15
CA CYS A 63 21.09 -6.68 30.75
C CYS A 63 20.28 -6.68 32.05
N SER A 64 19.96 -5.52 32.63
CA SER A 64 19.25 -5.49 33.91
C SER A 64 17.81 -5.94 33.75
N LYS A 65 17.33 -6.75 34.70
CA LYS A 65 15.92 -7.17 34.76
C LYS A 65 14.97 -5.97 34.74
N LYS A 66 15.36 -4.87 35.39
CA LYS A 66 14.60 -3.61 35.38
C LYS A 66 14.33 -3.11 33.96
N THR A 67 15.34 -3.08 33.09
CA THR A 67 15.19 -2.57 31.71
C THR A 67 14.26 -3.46 30.89
N VAL A 68 14.43 -4.78 30.98
CA VAL A 68 13.58 -5.74 30.25
C VAL A 68 12.15 -5.70 30.76
N ASP A 69 11.94 -5.69 32.08
CA ASP A 69 10.61 -5.58 32.68
C ASP A 69 9.93 -4.27 32.27
N THR A 70 10.67 -3.15 32.22
CA THR A 70 10.14 -1.84 31.78
C THR A 70 9.78 -1.86 30.30
N ALA A 71 10.62 -2.48 29.46
CA ALA A 71 10.34 -2.63 28.03
C ALA A 71 9.04 -3.41 27.80
N LEU A 72 8.81 -4.48 28.57
CA LEU A 72 7.62 -5.33 28.49
C LEU A 72 6.38 -4.72 29.17
N ALA A 73 6.55 -3.93 30.24
CA ALA A 73 5.46 -3.40 31.05
C ALA A 73 4.49 -2.51 30.25
N ILE A 74 4.98 -1.81 29.22
CA ILE A 74 4.17 -0.95 28.34
C ILE A 74 3.02 -1.71 27.68
N CYS A 75 3.17 -3.02 27.48
CA CYS A 75 2.17 -3.86 26.84
C CYS A 75 0.99 -4.20 27.77
N ARG A 76 1.13 -4.01 29.09
CA ARG A 76 0.03 -4.24 30.05
C ARG A 76 -1.08 -3.21 29.94
N GLU A 77 -0.71 -2.01 29.48
CA GLU A 77 -1.63 -0.89 29.26
C GLU A 77 -2.34 -0.99 27.89
N TRP A 78 -1.95 -1.94 27.03
CA TRP A 78 -2.57 -2.14 25.72
C TRP A 78 -3.80 -3.08 25.82
N PRO A 79 -4.98 -2.69 25.30
CA PRO A 79 -6.14 -3.56 25.28
C PRO A 79 -5.94 -4.76 24.37
N SER A 80 -6.40 -5.94 24.81
CA SER A 80 -6.32 -7.15 24.00
C SER A 80 -7.28 -7.10 22.81
N GLY A 81 -6.79 -7.39 21.60
CA GLY A 81 -7.62 -7.59 20.41
C GLY A 81 -7.63 -6.44 19.41
N LEU A 82 -7.05 -5.29 19.76
CA LEU A 82 -6.87 -4.15 18.86
C LEU A 82 -5.60 -4.31 18.03
N HIS A 83 -5.76 -4.44 16.72
CA HIS A 83 -4.64 -4.51 15.78
C HIS A 83 -4.32 -3.11 15.24
N VAL A 84 -3.06 -2.71 15.32
CA VAL A 84 -2.57 -1.42 14.83
C VAL A 84 -1.39 -1.64 13.90
N GLU A 85 -1.32 -0.86 12.82
CA GLU A 85 -0.17 -0.88 11.90
C GLU A 85 1.10 -0.39 12.60
N VAL A 86 2.26 -0.90 12.20
CA VAL A 86 3.54 -0.59 12.87
C VAL A 86 3.84 0.90 12.84
N GLU A 87 3.49 1.54 11.73
CA GLU A 87 3.57 2.96 11.44
C GLU A 87 2.84 3.79 12.50
N ASP A 88 1.59 3.46 12.78
CA ASP A 88 0.77 4.19 13.74
C ASP A 88 1.29 4.06 15.17
N VAL A 89 1.92 2.91 15.49
CA VAL A 89 2.53 2.71 16.81
C VAL A 89 3.66 3.71 17.04
N TYR A 90 4.60 3.88 16.11
CA TYR A 90 5.73 4.79 16.32
C TYR A 90 5.40 6.28 16.08
N HIS A 91 4.21 6.60 15.56
CA HIS A 91 3.69 7.96 15.39
C HIS A 91 3.00 8.53 16.63
N ILE A 92 3.11 7.86 17.78
CA ILE A 92 2.65 8.41 19.07
C ILE A 92 3.75 9.28 19.72
N PRO A 93 3.38 10.28 20.53
CA PRO A 93 4.34 11.22 21.13
C PRO A 93 5.52 10.54 21.85
N LEU A 94 5.27 9.44 22.58
CA LEU A 94 6.30 8.66 23.27
C LEU A 94 7.49 8.27 22.37
N PHE A 95 7.20 7.74 21.17
CA PHE A 95 8.25 7.29 20.26
C PHE A 95 8.72 8.42 19.36
N GLU A 96 7.86 9.33 18.89
CA GLU A 96 8.29 10.45 18.06
C GLU A 96 9.28 11.40 18.75
N MET A 97 9.18 11.53 20.08
CA MET A 97 10.08 12.36 20.87
C MET A 97 11.46 11.71 21.06
N SER A 98 11.56 10.38 21.02
CA SER A 98 12.78 9.65 21.37
C SER A 98 13.46 8.96 20.18
N LEU A 99 12.67 8.52 19.21
CA LEU A 99 13.07 7.80 18.01
C LEU A 99 12.82 8.68 16.78
N LYS A 100 13.80 8.74 15.87
CA LYS A 100 13.64 9.35 14.56
C LYS A 100 13.62 8.24 13.51
N PRO A 101 12.52 8.03 12.77
CA PRO A 101 12.51 7.11 11.64
C PRO A 101 13.44 7.63 10.54
N VAL A 102 14.20 6.72 9.92
CA VAL A 102 15.18 7.01 8.86
C VAL A 102 14.77 6.38 7.54
N SER A 103 14.39 5.11 7.56
CA SER A 103 13.95 4.37 6.39
C SER A 103 13.05 3.21 6.79
N THR A 104 12.23 2.76 5.85
CA THR A 104 11.44 1.53 5.95
C THR A 104 11.84 0.65 4.77
N ASP A 105 12.31 -0.56 5.06
CA ASP A 105 12.74 -1.53 4.05
C ASP A 105 11.82 -2.76 4.08
N TYR A 106 11.41 -3.25 2.92
CA TYR A 106 10.70 -4.53 2.79
C TYR A 106 11.70 -5.61 2.43
N VAL A 107 11.99 -6.50 3.38
CA VAL A 107 13.14 -7.41 3.33
C VAL A 107 12.65 -8.85 3.35
N SER A 108 13.09 -9.68 2.40
CA SER A 108 12.91 -11.13 2.52
C SER A 108 13.87 -11.68 3.59
N PRO A 109 13.47 -12.66 4.41
CA PRO A 109 14.29 -13.17 5.52
C PRO A 109 15.46 -14.07 5.05
N SER A 110 16.14 -13.69 3.98
CA SER A 110 17.37 -14.33 3.52
C SER A 110 18.59 -13.72 4.18
N LEU A 111 19.61 -14.55 4.39
CA LEU A 111 20.86 -14.14 5.06
C LEU A 111 21.51 -12.96 4.36
N ASP A 112 21.56 -12.95 3.03
CA ASP A 112 22.18 -11.87 2.25
C ASP A 112 21.44 -10.54 2.38
N ARG A 113 20.10 -10.58 2.39
CA ARG A 113 19.27 -9.37 2.49
C ARG A 113 19.30 -8.80 3.90
N ILE A 114 19.18 -9.63 4.94
CA ILE A 114 19.34 -9.21 6.34
C ILE A 114 20.76 -8.69 6.58
N THR A 115 21.78 -9.34 6.04
CA THR A 115 23.16 -8.85 6.14
C THR A 115 23.32 -7.48 5.48
N SER A 116 22.65 -7.24 4.34
CA SER A 116 22.66 -5.94 3.65
C SER A 116 21.97 -4.86 4.48
N LEU A 117 20.81 -5.17 5.08
CA LEU A 117 20.10 -4.29 6.02
C LEU A 117 20.99 -3.88 7.21
N LEU A 118 21.66 -4.85 7.84
CA LEU A 118 22.56 -4.60 8.96
C LEU A 118 23.83 -3.82 8.54
N LYS A 119 24.32 -4.01 7.32
CA LYS A 119 25.40 -3.19 6.75
C LYS A 119 24.94 -1.75 6.55
N ASN A 120 23.70 -1.51 6.13
CA ASN A 120 23.14 -0.17 6.01
C ASN A 120 23.09 0.54 7.37
N LEU A 121 22.77 -0.16 8.46
CA LEU A 121 22.84 0.43 9.80
C LEU A 121 24.24 0.95 10.15
N ARG A 122 25.31 0.33 9.62
CA ARG A 122 26.69 0.77 9.86
C ARG A 122 27.07 2.05 9.12
N THR A 123 26.36 2.41 8.05
CA THR A 123 26.62 3.65 7.31
C THR A 123 26.13 4.88 8.09
N LEU A 124 25.26 4.69 9.08
CA LEU A 124 24.73 5.77 9.91
C LEU A 124 25.80 6.29 10.89
N ASN A 125 25.74 7.59 11.18
CA ASN A 125 26.73 8.26 12.04
C ASN A 125 26.45 8.12 13.54
N SER A 126 25.25 7.66 13.92
CA SER A 126 24.83 7.42 15.30
C SER A 126 24.57 5.93 15.54
N SER A 127 24.37 5.55 16.80
CA SER A 127 23.66 4.31 17.13
C SER A 127 22.30 4.28 16.44
N SER A 128 21.82 3.07 16.14
CA SER A 128 20.62 2.86 15.32
C SER A 128 19.89 1.60 15.74
N ALA A 129 18.59 1.55 15.53
CA ALA A 129 17.74 0.40 15.76
C ALA A 129 17.05 0.01 14.47
N VAL A 130 16.83 -1.27 14.24
CA VAL A 130 15.88 -1.75 13.24
C VAL A 130 14.84 -2.61 13.91
N LEU A 131 13.58 -2.23 13.76
CA LEU A 131 12.43 -3.04 14.13
C LEU A 131 12.08 -3.92 12.93
N ILE A 132 12.21 -5.23 13.09
CA ILE A 132 11.86 -6.22 12.07
C ILE A 132 10.56 -6.89 12.50
N ALA A 133 9.51 -6.71 11.70
CA ALA A 133 8.19 -7.29 11.97
C ALA A 133 7.78 -8.23 10.82
N ARG A 134 7.32 -9.42 11.18
CA ARG A 134 6.66 -10.39 10.30
C ARG A 134 5.66 -11.15 11.13
N TYR A 135 4.38 -10.93 10.88
CA TYR A 135 3.30 -11.49 11.68
C TYR A 135 3.49 -13.00 12.00
N PRO A 136 3.40 -13.43 13.28
CA PRO A 136 3.18 -12.64 14.50
C PRO A 136 4.47 -12.18 15.21
N ASP A 137 5.62 -12.40 14.61
CA ASP A 137 6.94 -12.21 15.20
C ASP A 137 7.46 -10.77 15.02
N VAL A 138 7.99 -10.20 16.10
CA VAL A 138 8.56 -8.84 16.12
C VAL A 138 9.88 -8.89 16.86
N ILE A 139 10.91 -8.28 16.30
CA ILE A 139 12.24 -8.24 16.91
C ILE A 139 12.85 -6.85 16.69
N THR A 140 13.53 -6.32 17.69
CA THR A 140 14.40 -5.15 17.50
C THR A 140 15.86 -5.57 17.49
N CYS A 141 16.61 -5.14 16.49
CA CYS A 141 18.07 -5.22 16.45
C CYS A 141 18.68 -3.82 16.59
N LEU A 142 19.45 -3.61 17.65
CA LEU A 142 20.18 -2.38 17.92
C LEU A 142 21.62 -2.51 17.45
N ARG A 143 22.17 -1.43 16.89
CA ARG A 143 23.59 -1.19 16.71
C ARG A 143 24.03 -0.11 17.69
N LEU A 144 24.77 -0.50 18.72
CA LEU A 144 25.43 0.42 19.63
C LEU A 144 26.78 0.79 19.04
N ARG A 145 26.95 2.06 18.67
CA ARG A 145 28.20 2.59 18.11
C ARG A 145 29.23 2.71 19.24
N ALA A 146 30.38 2.08 19.06
CA ALA A 146 31.50 2.22 19.99
C ALA A 146 32.79 2.62 19.27
N PRO A 147 33.77 3.24 19.97
CA PRO A 147 35.01 3.71 19.33
C PRO A 147 35.86 2.59 18.71
N THR A 148 35.81 1.39 19.28
CA THR A 148 36.60 0.24 18.84
C THR A 148 35.82 -0.63 17.86
N GLN A 149 34.63 -1.08 18.26
CA GLN A 149 33.80 -1.97 17.46
C GLN A 149 32.34 -1.87 17.87
N ASP A 150 31.45 -1.80 16.89
CA ASP A 150 30.00 -1.78 17.13
C ASP A 150 29.55 -3.09 17.81
N VAL A 151 28.64 -2.97 18.76
CA VAL A 151 27.97 -4.11 19.39
C VAL A 151 26.53 -4.14 18.94
N PHE A 152 26.09 -5.30 18.46
CA PHE A 152 24.70 -5.51 18.12
C PHE A 152 23.95 -6.17 19.27
N VAL A 153 22.73 -5.70 19.51
CA VAL A 153 21.84 -6.20 20.55
C VAL A 153 20.51 -6.58 19.94
N LEU A 154 20.17 -7.86 20.00
CA LEU A 154 18.91 -8.40 19.53
C LEU A 154 17.96 -8.57 20.70
N PHE A 155 16.85 -7.84 20.70
CA PHE A 155 15.77 -8.02 21.66
C PHE A 155 14.59 -8.71 20.98
N ASN A 156 14.35 -9.95 21.38
CA ASN A 156 13.18 -10.69 20.97
C ASN A 156 12.17 -10.74 22.15
N PRO A 157 11.06 -10.00 22.08
CA PRO A 157 10.02 -10.01 23.10
C PRO A 157 9.28 -11.35 23.19
N ARG A 158 9.29 -12.20 22.14
CA ARG A 158 8.61 -13.51 22.16
C ARG A 158 9.48 -14.58 21.48
N VAL A 159 10.03 -15.48 22.27
CA VAL A 159 10.61 -16.72 21.74
C VAL A 159 9.47 -17.72 21.52
N ASN A 160 9.28 -18.19 20.28
CA ASN A 160 8.28 -19.19 19.95
C ASN A 160 8.67 -20.57 20.48
N SER A 161 8.32 -20.88 21.74
CA SER A 161 8.21 -22.24 22.24
C SER A 161 6.78 -22.46 22.73
N GLU A 162 6.22 -23.64 22.46
CA GLU A 162 4.80 -23.95 22.77
C GLU A 162 4.50 -23.95 24.28
N ASP A 163 5.54 -23.97 25.13
CA ASP A 163 5.41 -24.18 26.58
C ASP A 163 5.94 -23.02 27.46
N GLU A 164 6.73 -22.08 26.95
CA GLU A 164 7.33 -21.01 27.78
C GLU A 164 7.38 -19.65 27.07
N GLN A 165 6.68 -18.66 27.60
CA GLN A 165 6.83 -17.29 27.16
C GLN A 165 8.11 -16.69 27.75
N VAL A 166 9.14 -16.59 26.92
CA VAL A 166 10.45 -16.06 27.30
C VAL A 166 10.81 -14.90 26.39
N ALA A 167 11.25 -13.79 26.98
CA ALA A 167 11.91 -12.71 26.25
C ALA A 167 13.41 -13.01 26.21
N SER A 168 14.06 -12.79 25.07
CA SER A 168 15.50 -13.03 24.95
C SER A 168 16.25 -11.78 24.49
N LEU A 169 17.45 -11.65 25.03
CA LEU A 169 18.38 -10.58 24.71
C LEU A 169 19.71 -11.18 24.27
N THR A 170 20.08 -10.98 23.01
CA THR A 170 21.34 -11.51 22.46
C THR A 170 22.30 -10.39 22.14
N PHE A 171 23.55 -10.52 22.59
CA PHE A 171 24.64 -9.61 22.27
C PHE A 171 25.59 -10.31 21.31
N CYS A 172 25.93 -9.63 20.22
CA CYS A 172 26.86 -10.13 19.23
C CYS A 172 27.64 -8.98 18.58
N ILE A 173 28.89 -9.24 18.22
CA ILE A 173 29.73 -8.30 17.48
C ILE A 173 29.78 -8.66 15.98
N SER A 174 29.63 -9.94 15.66
CA SER A 174 29.69 -10.45 14.29
C SER A 174 28.39 -10.18 13.54
N LEU A 175 28.49 -9.42 12.44
CA LEU A 175 27.38 -9.19 11.51
C LEU A 175 26.79 -10.51 10.98
N GLN A 176 27.65 -11.47 10.64
CA GLN A 176 27.21 -12.74 10.05
C GLN A 176 26.41 -13.57 11.06
N GLU A 177 26.89 -13.61 12.32
CA GLU A 177 26.24 -14.40 13.37
C GLU A 177 24.89 -13.80 13.76
N ILE A 178 24.79 -12.46 13.87
CA ILE A 178 23.49 -11.85 14.17
C ILE A 178 22.51 -11.92 13.00
N ALA A 179 22.99 -11.84 11.75
CA ALA A 179 22.15 -12.03 10.57
C ALA A 179 21.59 -13.46 10.53
N GLN A 180 22.42 -14.47 10.86
CA GLN A 180 21.99 -15.85 10.94
C GLN A 180 20.94 -16.07 12.03
N ARG A 181 21.13 -15.49 13.21
CA ARG A 181 20.13 -15.55 14.30
C ARG A 181 18.82 -14.88 13.91
N LEU A 182 18.86 -13.75 13.20
CA LEU A 182 17.66 -13.10 12.68
C LEU A 182 16.93 -14.00 11.67
N CYS A 183 17.65 -14.68 10.77
CA CYS A 183 17.06 -15.67 9.87
C CYS A 183 16.43 -16.85 10.64
N ASP A 184 17.06 -17.32 11.71
CA ASP A 184 16.55 -18.44 12.52
C ASP A 184 15.21 -18.09 13.20
N VAL A 185 15.00 -16.83 13.60
CA VAL A 185 13.71 -16.40 14.18
C VAL A 185 12.63 -16.22 13.12
N PHE A 186 12.99 -15.83 11.89
CA PHE A 186 12.06 -15.69 10.77
C PHE A 186 12.30 -16.77 9.70
N PRO A 187 12.00 -18.06 9.98
CA PRO A 187 12.26 -19.12 9.01
C PRO A 187 11.52 -18.86 7.69
N VAL A 188 12.20 -19.12 6.58
CA VAL A 188 11.60 -19.10 5.24
C VAL A 188 10.67 -20.32 5.16
N ASN A 189 9.42 -20.15 5.57
CA ASN A 189 8.42 -21.20 5.43
C ASN A 189 8.13 -21.43 3.94
N ASN A 190 8.60 -22.55 3.39
CA ASN A 190 8.16 -23.09 2.11
C ASN A 190 6.74 -23.63 2.27
N ILE A 191 5.75 -22.76 2.46
CA ILE A 191 4.35 -23.19 2.57
C ILE A 191 3.88 -23.55 1.17
N HIS A 192 3.81 -24.85 0.91
CA HIS A 192 3.21 -25.43 -0.29
C HIS A 192 1.68 -25.43 -0.11
N THR A 193 1.05 -24.26 -0.17
CA THR A 193 -0.42 -24.16 -0.18
C THR A 193 -0.92 -23.92 -1.59
N GLN A 194 -1.90 -24.72 -1.96
CA GLN A 194 -2.50 -24.80 -3.29
C GLN A 194 -2.94 -23.43 -3.82
N ALA A 195 -2.64 -23.24 -5.10
CA ALA A 195 -3.03 -22.12 -5.95
C ALA A 195 -4.47 -21.66 -5.68
N ILE A 196 -4.63 -20.40 -5.24
CA ILE A 196 -5.77 -19.48 -5.44
C ILE A 196 -5.54 -18.12 -4.72
N PHE A 197 -4.57 -17.96 -3.80
CA PHE A 197 -4.35 -16.70 -3.03
C PHE A 197 -2.93 -16.09 -3.12
N ASP A 198 -2.28 -16.17 -4.28
CA ASP A 198 -0.81 -16.00 -4.38
C ASP A 198 -0.26 -14.56 -4.18
N CYS A 199 -1.05 -13.49 -4.37
CA CYS A 199 -0.53 -12.13 -4.19
C CYS A 199 -0.42 -11.71 -2.70
N GLN A 200 -1.43 -12.04 -1.89
CA GLN A 200 -1.37 -11.80 -0.43
C GLN A 200 -0.35 -12.71 0.27
N ALA A 201 -0.20 -13.96 -0.18
CA ALA A 201 0.76 -14.91 0.40
C ALA A 201 2.22 -14.48 0.18
N GLN A 202 2.56 -13.85 -0.95
CA GLN A 202 3.90 -13.31 -1.20
C GLN A 202 4.22 -12.06 -0.37
N LEU A 203 3.22 -11.21 -0.08
CA LEU A 203 3.37 -10.07 0.83
C LEU A 203 3.60 -10.52 2.29
N LEU A 204 2.97 -11.62 2.71
CA LEU A 204 3.16 -12.25 4.02
C LEU A 204 4.51 -12.98 4.19
N GLN A 205 5.28 -13.16 3.12
CA GLN A 205 6.64 -13.72 3.17
C GLN A 205 7.72 -12.66 3.41
N LYS A 206 7.41 -11.38 3.23
CA LYS A 206 8.35 -10.28 3.48
C LYS A 206 8.26 -9.84 4.94
N CYS A 207 9.41 -9.47 5.52
CA CYS A 207 9.49 -8.76 6.78
C CYS A 207 9.51 -7.25 6.48
N THR A 208 8.91 -6.45 7.35
CA THR A 208 9.11 -4.99 7.35
C THR A 208 10.25 -4.65 8.30
N GLY A 209 11.16 -3.78 7.86
CA GLY A 209 12.32 -3.31 8.61
C GLY A 209 12.28 -1.80 8.77
N HIS A 210 11.87 -1.30 9.94
CA HIS A 210 11.82 0.13 10.23
C HIS A 210 13.08 0.56 10.97
N VAL A 211 13.86 1.45 10.37
CA VAL A 211 15.14 1.93 10.91
C VAL A 211 14.95 3.22 11.68
N PHE A 212 15.46 3.25 12.91
CA PHE A 212 15.39 4.40 13.82
C PHE A 212 16.77 4.83 14.30
N VAL A 213 16.91 6.13 14.57
CA VAL A 213 18.09 6.73 15.22
C VAL A 213 17.64 7.58 16.43
N PRO A 214 18.50 7.78 17.44
CA PRO A 214 18.15 8.57 18.61
C PRO A 214 17.90 10.04 18.26
N ARG A 215 16.93 10.66 18.94
CA ARG A 215 16.74 12.13 18.94
C ARG A 215 17.52 12.77 20.10
N ALA A 216 18.10 13.94 19.86
CA ALA A 216 19.07 14.58 20.76
C ALA A 216 18.49 15.27 22.01
N THR A 217 17.22 15.04 22.36
CA THR A 217 16.56 15.77 23.46
C THR A 217 15.52 14.89 24.13
N TYR A 218 15.85 14.36 25.30
CA TYR A 218 14.85 13.85 26.22
C TYR A 218 15.24 14.26 27.64
N HIS A 219 14.34 14.95 28.34
CA HIS A 219 14.46 15.24 29.76
C HIS A 219 13.43 14.38 30.50
N ASP A 220 13.81 13.89 31.68
CA ASP A 220 13.13 12.86 32.48
C ASP A 220 11.81 13.34 33.11
N ASP A 221 11.48 14.62 32.99
CA ASP A 221 10.31 15.21 33.64
C ASP A 221 9.00 14.78 32.96
N GLY A 222 8.31 13.82 33.60
CA GLY A 222 6.94 13.42 33.23
C GLY A 222 6.81 12.19 32.33
N GLU A 223 7.83 11.31 32.28
CA GLU A 223 7.86 10.12 31.41
C GLU A 223 6.61 9.23 31.56
N GLU A 224 6.18 8.94 32.78
CA GLU A 224 5.00 8.10 33.06
C GLU A 224 3.70 8.73 32.52
N SER A 225 3.55 10.06 32.66
CA SER A 225 2.40 10.78 32.12
C SER A 225 2.40 10.76 30.59
N LEU A 226 3.56 10.82 29.94
CA LEU A 226 3.66 10.76 28.49
C LEU A 226 3.35 9.35 27.97
N ILE A 227 3.84 8.30 28.63
CA ILE A 227 3.53 6.91 28.29
C ILE A 227 2.01 6.71 28.34
N MET A 228 1.37 7.04 29.46
CA MET A 228 -0.07 6.88 29.62
C MET A 228 -0.88 7.66 28.59
N SER A 229 -0.51 8.93 28.34
CA SER A 229 -1.20 9.77 27.36
C SER A 229 -1.03 9.25 25.93
N SER A 230 0.16 8.77 25.58
CA SER A 230 0.47 8.24 24.25
C SER A 230 -0.24 6.93 23.97
N LEU A 231 -0.28 6.02 24.97
CA LEU A 231 -1.00 4.76 24.85
C LEU A 231 -2.51 4.98 24.81
N THR A 232 -3.04 5.90 25.62
CA THR A 232 -4.47 6.28 25.55
C THR A 232 -4.82 6.80 24.16
N LEU A 233 -3.99 7.65 23.57
CA LEU A 233 -4.18 8.16 22.21
C LEU A 233 -4.14 7.04 21.17
N LEU A 234 -3.21 6.09 21.29
CA LEU A 234 -3.12 4.94 20.40
C LEU A 234 -4.36 4.04 20.50
N THR A 235 -4.81 3.75 21.73
CA THR A 235 -6.02 2.98 22.01
C THR A 235 -7.24 3.66 21.39
N LEU A 236 -7.42 4.96 21.62
CA LEU A 236 -8.54 5.71 21.05
C LEU A 236 -8.53 5.70 19.52
N ARG A 237 -7.36 5.80 18.88
CA ARG A 237 -7.26 5.70 17.40
C ARG A 237 -7.70 4.32 16.91
N ALA A 238 -7.19 3.27 17.54
CA ALA A 238 -7.53 1.88 17.19
C ALA A 238 -9.03 1.59 17.37
N GLU A 239 -9.62 2.03 18.50
CA GLU A 239 -11.07 1.90 18.75
C GLU A 239 -11.90 2.69 17.72
N LEU A 240 -11.46 3.89 17.33
CA LEU A 240 -12.17 4.71 16.34
C LEU A 240 -12.15 4.02 14.97
N GLU A 241 -11.03 3.42 14.58
CA GLU A 241 -10.92 2.66 13.33
C GLU A 241 -11.79 1.39 13.34
N GLU A 242 -11.79 0.63 14.44
CA GLU A 242 -12.65 -0.54 14.60
C GLU A 242 -14.13 -0.16 14.55
N LEU A 243 -14.54 0.86 15.32
CA LEU A 243 -15.92 1.37 15.30
C LEU A 243 -16.31 1.89 13.92
N THR A 244 -15.41 2.54 13.21
CA THR A 244 -15.66 3.02 11.85
C THR A 244 -15.89 1.85 10.89
N ARG A 245 -15.10 0.78 11.03
CA ARG A 245 -15.23 -0.46 10.25
C ARG A 245 -16.54 -1.17 10.53
N ASP A 246 -16.88 -1.33 11.80
CA ASP A 246 -18.12 -1.98 12.26
C ASP A 246 -19.35 -1.19 11.85
N ASN A 247 -19.34 0.13 12.00
CA ASN A 247 -20.42 1.00 11.54
C ASN A 247 -20.62 0.90 10.02
N GLY A 248 -19.53 0.81 9.25
CA GLY A 248 -19.58 0.52 7.82
C GLY A 248 -20.17 -0.86 7.50
N GLY A 249 -19.87 -1.88 8.29
CA GLY A 249 -20.46 -3.22 8.19
C GLY A 249 -21.95 -3.24 8.50
N LEU A 250 -22.36 -2.67 9.64
CA LEU A 250 -23.75 -2.56 10.06
C LEU A 250 -24.58 -1.73 9.10
N LYS A 251 -24.01 -0.67 8.51
CA LYS A 251 -24.69 0.12 7.48
C LYS A 251 -24.99 -0.70 6.22
N ARG A 252 -24.06 -1.55 5.79
CA ARG A 252 -24.27 -2.49 4.67
C ARG A 252 -25.33 -3.55 5.00
N GLU A 253 -25.27 -4.13 6.19
CA GLU A 253 -26.26 -5.15 6.60
C GLU A 253 -27.66 -4.55 6.74
N ARG A 254 -27.77 -3.33 7.30
CA ARG A 254 -29.04 -2.59 7.33
C ARG A 254 -29.61 -2.38 5.92
N GLN A 255 -28.80 -1.92 4.96
CA GLN A 255 -29.27 -1.73 3.58
C GLN A 255 -29.71 -3.05 2.93
N ARG A 256 -29.02 -4.14 3.23
CA ARG A 256 -29.39 -5.49 2.77
C ARG A 256 -30.74 -5.92 3.34
N LEU A 257 -30.96 -5.73 4.63
CA LEU A 257 -32.22 -6.04 5.30
C LEU A 257 -33.37 -5.16 4.79
N GLU A 258 -33.13 -3.86 4.59
CA GLU A 258 -34.11 -2.94 4.00
C GLU A 258 -34.54 -3.41 2.61
N LYS A 259 -33.61 -3.83 1.76
CA LYS A 259 -33.93 -4.41 0.44
C LYS A 259 -34.74 -5.71 0.58
N SER A 260 -34.36 -6.58 1.51
CA SER A 260 -35.09 -7.83 1.76
C SER A 260 -36.53 -7.58 2.23
N ILE A 261 -36.77 -6.52 3.01
CA ILE A 261 -38.13 -6.12 3.42
C ILE A 261 -38.94 -5.71 2.19
N VAL A 262 -38.40 -4.85 1.33
CA VAL A 262 -39.07 -4.41 0.09
C VAL A 262 -39.43 -5.60 -0.81
N ASP A 263 -38.49 -6.54 -1.00
CA ASP A 263 -38.72 -7.73 -1.81
C ASP A 263 -39.82 -8.62 -1.22
N LEU A 264 -39.85 -8.80 0.11
CA LEU A 264 -40.88 -9.57 0.80
C LEU A 264 -42.25 -8.88 0.75
N GLU A 265 -42.31 -7.56 0.87
CA GLU A 265 -43.54 -6.78 0.72
C GLU A 265 -44.12 -6.91 -0.70
N ALA A 266 -43.26 -6.87 -1.73
CA ALA A 266 -43.67 -7.08 -3.11
C ALA A 266 -44.19 -8.52 -3.35
N GLN A 267 -43.55 -9.53 -2.75
CA GLN A 267 -44.04 -10.91 -2.78
C GLN A 267 -45.40 -11.06 -2.09
N LEU A 268 -45.57 -10.44 -0.92
CA LEU A 268 -46.84 -10.46 -0.18
C LEU A 268 -47.97 -9.83 -1.00
N GLU A 269 -47.72 -8.69 -1.64
CA GLU A 269 -48.70 -8.01 -2.48
C GLU A 269 -49.04 -8.83 -3.73
N GLY A 270 -48.03 -9.49 -4.34
CA GLY A 270 -48.22 -10.44 -5.43
C GLY A 270 -49.12 -11.63 -5.04
N GLU A 271 -48.91 -12.21 -3.85
CA GLU A 271 -49.74 -13.30 -3.33
C GLU A 271 -51.18 -12.84 -3.00
N LYS A 272 -51.35 -11.65 -2.41
CA LYS A 272 -52.68 -11.04 -2.20
C LYS A 272 -53.43 -10.83 -3.51
N ALA A 273 -52.75 -10.35 -4.55
CA ALA A 273 -53.33 -10.16 -5.88
C ALA A 273 -53.76 -11.49 -6.51
N LYS A 274 -52.96 -12.56 -6.37
CA LYS A 274 -53.33 -13.92 -6.81
C LYS A 274 -54.55 -14.46 -6.05
N ALA A 275 -54.60 -14.27 -4.73
CA ALA A 275 -55.73 -14.69 -3.90
C ALA A 275 -57.04 -13.97 -4.28
N ASN A 276 -56.97 -12.65 -4.53
CA ASN A 276 -58.12 -11.88 -5.02
C ASN A 276 -58.57 -12.33 -6.41
N ARG A 277 -57.64 -12.65 -7.31
CA ARG A 277 -57.97 -13.16 -8.65
C ARG A 277 -58.66 -14.53 -8.61
N ALA A 278 -58.33 -15.38 -7.64
CA ALA A 278 -58.98 -16.68 -7.43
C ALA A 278 -60.41 -16.57 -6.86
N GLN A 279 -60.79 -15.46 -6.24
CA GLN A 279 -62.16 -15.22 -5.75
C GLN A 279 -63.15 -14.80 -6.85
N PHE A 280 -62.66 -14.22 -7.97
CA PHE A 280 -63.50 -13.76 -9.09
C PHE A 280 -63.76 -14.80 -10.19
N SER A 281 -63.28 -16.04 -10.03
CA SER A 281 -63.48 -17.14 -10.99
C SER A 281 -64.48 -18.19 -10.48
N LYS A 282 -65.76 -17.84 -10.34
CA LYS A 282 -66.87 -18.80 -10.29
C LYS A 282 -67.97 -18.42 -11.31
N PRO A 283 -68.62 -19.38 -12.00
CA PRO A 283 -69.52 -19.07 -13.11
C PRO A 283 -70.96 -18.74 -12.67
N SER A 284 -71.61 -17.95 -13.52
CA SER A 284 -72.99 -17.45 -13.52
C SER A 284 -74.09 -18.51 -13.28
N VAL A 285 -75.15 -18.11 -12.54
CA VAL A 285 -76.49 -18.76 -12.54
C VAL A 285 -77.55 -17.76 -13.04
N MET A 286 -78.49 -18.27 -13.84
CA MET A 286 -79.44 -17.60 -14.73
C MET A 286 -80.73 -16.99 -14.10
N LYS A 287 -81.23 -15.92 -14.78
CA LYS A 287 -82.63 -15.48 -15.09
C LYS A 287 -83.61 -15.12 -13.94
N THR A 288 -84.28 -13.96 -13.98
CA THR A 288 -85.50 -13.74 -14.81
C THR A 288 -85.92 -12.26 -14.91
N THR A 289 -86.59 -11.95 -16.03
CA THR A 289 -87.26 -10.72 -16.53
C THR A 289 -88.25 -10.03 -15.59
N TRP A 290 -88.47 -8.70 -15.70
CA TRP A 290 -89.80 -8.04 -15.88
C TRP A 290 -89.66 -6.63 -16.47
N ASN A 291 -90.64 -6.24 -17.28
CA ASN A 291 -90.67 -5.11 -18.21
C ASN A 291 -91.06 -3.74 -17.59
N ALA A 292 -90.85 -2.70 -18.42
CA ALA A 292 -91.78 -1.61 -18.74
C ALA A 292 -91.61 -0.23 -18.06
N SER A 293 -91.08 0.69 -18.87
CA SER A 293 -91.68 2.01 -19.22
C SER A 293 -91.44 3.23 -18.33
N VAL A 294 -90.93 4.27 -19.01
CA VAL A 294 -91.37 5.69 -19.05
C VAL A 294 -90.23 6.70 -18.82
N LEU A 295 -89.86 7.36 -19.92
CA LEU A 295 -89.10 8.61 -20.11
C LEU A 295 -89.79 9.84 -19.44
N PRO A 296 -89.22 11.07 -19.41
CA PRO A 296 -88.00 11.52 -20.07
C PRO A 296 -87.03 12.38 -19.23
N SER A 297 -85.84 12.52 -19.83
CA SER A 297 -84.75 13.48 -19.63
C SER A 297 -85.15 14.95 -19.51
N ARG A 298 -84.30 15.74 -18.82
CA ARG A 298 -83.63 16.90 -19.45
C ARG A 298 -82.48 17.47 -18.62
N ASP A 299 -81.33 17.55 -19.27
CA ASP A 299 -80.17 18.39 -18.94
C ASP A 299 -80.53 19.87 -18.83
N VAL A 300 -79.85 20.62 -17.94
CA VAL A 300 -79.55 22.03 -18.20
C VAL A 300 -78.12 22.40 -17.77
N LEU A 301 -77.43 22.93 -18.78
CA LEU A 301 -76.12 23.56 -18.81
C LEU A 301 -76.00 24.81 -17.90
N LEU A 302 -74.78 25.01 -17.40
CA LEU A 302 -74.24 26.26 -16.89
C LEU A 302 -74.32 27.39 -17.93
N THR A 303 -74.83 28.56 -17.53
CA THR A 303 -74.52 29.85 -18.16
C THR A 303 -74.40 30.94 -17.09
N LYS A 304 -73.30 31.70 -17.12
CA LYS A 304 -73.16 33.00 -16.45
C LYS A 304 -73.85 34.07 -17.30
N PRO A 305 -74.30 35.19 -16.70
CA PRO A 305 -73.95 36.46 -17.32
C PRO A 305 -73.61 37.61 -16.35
N SER A 306 -73.09 38.65 -16.98
CA SER A 306 -72.45 39.88 -16.54
C SER A 306 -73.38 41.03 -16.08
N ARG A 307 -72.86 41.83 -15.14
CA ARG A 307 -72.82 43.32 -15.05
C ARG A 307 -73.95 44.15 -15.68
N SER A 308 -74.66 44.96 -14.87
CA SER A 308 -75.06 46.33 -15.25
C SER A 308 -75.38 47.20 -14.02
N THR A 309 -75.21 48.49 -14.23
CA THR A 309 -75.20 49.66 -13.34
C THR A 309 -76.59 50.20 -12.97
N SER A 310 -76.76 50.74 -11.75
CA SER A 310 -77.55 51.98 -11.56
C SER A 310 -77.15 52.71 -10.28
N GLU A 311 -76.77 53.97 -10.42
CA GLU A 311 -76.66 54.98 -9.36
C GLU A 311 -78.02 55.20 -8.69
N ARG A 312 -78.04 55.24 -7.35
CA ARG A 312 -79.02 55.98 -6.56
C ARG A 312 -78.36 56.48 -5.28
N ASP A 313 -78.21 57.80 -5.20
CA ASP A 313 -77.94 58.54 -3.96
C ASP A 313 -79.13 58.41 -3.01
N TYR A 314 -78.87 57.96 -1.78
CA TYR A 314 -79.70 58.27 -0.61
C TYR A 314 -78.78 58.44 0.60
N PHE A 315 -78.73 59.68 1.10
CA PHE A 315 -78.36 59.99 2.47
C PHE A 315 -79.45 59.45 3.42
N PHE A 316 -79.06 58.67 4.43
CA PHE A 316 -79.78 58.61 5.71
C PHE A 316 -78.82 58.22 6.83
N ASP A 317 -79.09 58.80 7.99
CA ASP A 317 -78.27 58.87 9.19
C ASP A 317 -77.95 57.51 9.84
N ALA A 318 -76.87 57.54 10.63
CA ALA A 318 -76.34 56.43 11.40
C ALA A 318 -77.33 55.90 12.45
N GLU A 319 -77.65 54.60 12.35
CA GLU A 319 -77.89 53.73 13.50
C GLU A 319 -77.04 52.45 13.30
N ASP A 320 -76.04 52.28 14.17
CA ASP A 320 -75.12 51.14 14.27
C ASP A 320 -75.91 49.85 14.60
N GLU A 321 -76.33 49.10 13.59
CA GLU A 321 -76.50 47.65 13.71
C GLU A 321 -75.64 47.00 12.62
N MET A 322 -74.43 46.59 13.03
CA MET A 322 -73.47 45.90 12.19
C MET A 322 -74.11 44.60 11.67
N ASP A 323 -74.21 44.46 10.34
CA ASP A 323 -74.78 43.27 9.70
C ASP A 323 -74.13 42.00 10.28
N PRO A 324 -74.90 41.10 10.92
CA PRO A 324 -74.35 39.86 11.49
C PRO A 324 -73.60 39.01 10.47
N GLY A 325 -73.95 39.12 9.18
CA GLY A 325 -73.22 38.50 8.08
C GLY A 325 -71.84 39.12 7.84
N LEU A 326 -71.72 40.44 7.96
CA LEU A 326 -70.47 41.18 7.86
C LEU A 326 -69.55 40.89 9.05
N GLU A 327 -70.10 40.82 10.26
CA GLU A 327 -69.35 40.48 11.47
C GLU A 327 -68.80 39.04 11.41
N PHE A 328 -69.62 38.08 10.97
CA PHE A 328 -69.19 36.70 10.77
C PHE A 328 -68.09 36.59 9.68
N ALA A 329 -68.22 37.33 8.58
CA ALA A 329 -67.20 37.35 7.52
C ALA A 329 -65.87 37.93 8.01
N LEU A 330 -65.91 39.02 8.80
CA LEU A 330 -64.71 39.63 9.39
C LEU A 330 -64.02 38.69 10.40
N GLN A 331 -64.80 37.98 11.22
CA GLN A 331 -64.25 36.97 12.14
C GLN A 331 -63.58 35.82 11.39
N LEU A 332 -64.17 35.36 10.28
CA LEU A 332 -63.59 34.30 9.46
C LEU A 332 -62.32 34.76 8.75
N GLN A 333 -62.31 36.00 8.23
CA GLN A 333 -61.13 36.60 7.61
C GLN A 333 -59.97 36.73 8.61
N ALA A 334 -60.24 37.25 9.82
CA ALA A 334 -59.23 37.37 10.87
C ALA A 334 -58.64 35.99 11.28
N LYS A 335 -59.48 34.94 11.26
CA LYS A 335 -59.02 33.57 11.50
C LYS A 335 -58.10 33.06 10.38
N PHE A 336 -58.47 33.27 9.12
CA PHE A 336 -57.63 32.90 7.97
C PHE A 336 -56.32 33.67 7.95
N ASP A 337 -56.34 34.96 8.26
CA ASP A 337 -55.14 35.80 8.31
C ASP A 337 -54.19 35.32 9.42
N SER A 338 -54.73 34.95 10.59
CA SER A 338 -53.93 34.36 11.69
C SER A 338 -53.33 33.00 11.31
N GLU A 339 -54.10 32.14 10.63
CA GLU A 339 -53.60 30.85 10.14
C GLU A 339 -52.52 31.04 9.07
N ASN A 340 -52.69 31.98 8.14
CA ASN A 340 -51.70 32.32 7.13
C ASN A 340 -50.41 32.87 7.73
N GLU A 341 -50.50 33.72 8.77
CA GLU A 341 -49.32 34.24 9.47
C GLU A 341 -48.54 33.11 10.16
N LYS A 342 -49.23 32.14 10.78
CA LYS A 342 -48.61 30.95 11.37
C LYS A 342 -47.93 30.07 10.32
N LEU A 343 -48.57 29.84 9.18
CA LEU A 343 -48.01 29.07 8.07
C LEU A 343 -46.77 29.75 7.48
N LEU A 344 -46.77 31.07 7.33
CA LEU A 344 -45.61 31.83 6.86
C LEU A 344 -44.44 31.75 7.84
N LYS A 345 -44.69 31.83 9.15
CA LYS A 345 -43.64 31.63 10.18
C LYS A 345 -43.05 30.23 10.14
N GLN A 346 -43.90 29.19 10.09
CA GLN A 346 -43.46 27.80 9.96
C GLN A 346 -42.66 27.56 8.68
N ARG A 347 -43.08 28.13 7.55
CA ARG A 347 -42.35 28.05 6.28
C ARG A 347 -41.00 28.75 6.35
N GLY A 348 -40.92 29.90 7.02
CA GLY A 348 -39.67 30.62 7.26
C GLY A 348 -38.69 29.83 8.14
N GLU A 349 -39.20 29.18 9.19
CA GLU A 349 -38.42 28.30 10.06
C GLU A 349 -37.90 27.07 9.29
N LEU A 350 -38.73 26.43 8.46
CA LEU A 350 -38.33 25.30 7.60
C LEU A 350 -37.30 25.71 6.53
N MET A 351 -37.43 26.90 5.93
CA MET A 351 -36.45 27.39 4.95
C MET A 351 -35.09 27.72 5.60
N ARG A 352 -35.05 28.09 6.88
CA ARG A 352 -33.78 28.28 7.60
C ARG A 352 -33.03 26.98 7.88
N THR A 353 -33.73 25.85 7.87
CA THR A 353 -33.15 24.50 7.99
C THR A 353 -32.88 23.83 6.64
N ALA A 354 -33.23 24.47 5.52
CA ALA A 354 -32.97 23.93 4.19
C ALA A 354 -31.45 23.95 3.90
N GLN A 355 -30.91 22.80 3.50
CA GLN A 355 -29.51 22.66 3.09
C GLN A 355 -29.22 23.57 1.89
N ARG A 356 -28.02 24.16 1.86
CA ARG A 356 -27.56 24.92 0.70
C ARG A 356 -27.45 23.98 -0.50
N GLN A 357 -27.85 24.46 -1.68
CA GLN A 357 -27.79 23.70 -2.92
C GLN A 357 -26.64 24.19 -3.78
N TYR A 358 -25.96 23.26 -4.45
CA TYR A 358 -24.96 23.52 -5.49
C TYR A 358 -25.42 22.89 -6.81
N HIS A 359 -24.86 23.38 -7.91
CA HIS A 359 -25.17 22.92 -9.26
C HIS A 359 -24.06 22.02 -9.80
N CYS A 360 -24.38 20.80 -10.24
CA CYS A 360 -23.40 19.88 -10.78
C CYS A 360 -23.04 20.24 -12.23
N GLY A 361 -21.76 20.52 -12.51
CA GLY A 361 -21.28 20.89 -13.86
C GLY A 361 -21.32 19.78 -14.93
N ILE A 362 -21.80 18.58 -14.59
CA ILE A 362 -21.86 17.42 -15.51
C ILE A 362 -23.30 17.08 -15.90
N CYS A 363 -24.17 16.81 -14.92
CA CYS A 363 -25.59 16.53 -15.20
C CYS A 363 -26.47 17.79 -15.25
N LEU A 364 -25.95 18.93 -14.79
CA LEU A 364 -26.67 20.21 -14.74
C LEU A 364 -27.93 20.18 -13.85
N ASP A 365 -27.89 19.36 -12.79
CA ASP A 365 -28.92 19.31 -11.75
C ASP A 365 -28.42 19.91 -10.42
N ASP A 366 -29.36 20.31 -9.56
CA ASP A 366 -29.09 20.90 -8.25
C ASP A 366 -29.12 19.85 -7.13
N PHE A 367 -28.08 19.84 -6.29
CA PHE A 367 -27.91 18.89 -5.18
C PHE A 367 -27.56 19.64 -3.88
N PRO A 368 -27.79 19.05 -2.69
CA PRO A 368 -27.28 19.61 -1.44
C PRO A 368 -25.75 19.69 -1.43
N GLU A 369 -25.16 20.77 -0.90
CA GLU A 369 -23.70 20.94 -0.77
C GLU A 369 -23.04 19.75 -0.05
N ASP A 370 -23.71 19.13 0.92
CA ASP A 370 -23.21 17.98 1.69
C ASP A 370 -23.06 16.69 0.84
N ASP A 371 -23.75 16.61 -0.31
CA ASP A 371 -23.72 15.45 -1.23
C ASP A 371 -22.73 15.65 -2.41
N ALA A 372 -21.98 16.76 -2.41
CA ALA A 372 -20.95 17.03 -3.40
C ALA A 372 -19.74 16.12 -3.22
N VAL A 373 -19.29 15.53 -4.32
CA VAL A 373 -17.99 14.87 -4.38
C VAL A 373 -16.94 15.91 -4.75
N HIS A 374 -16.14 16.30 -3.76
CA HIS A 374 -15.02 17.21 -3.93
C HIS A 374 -13.76 16.46 -4.36
N ILE A 375 -13.08 16.92 -5.42
CA ILE A 375 -11.79 16.36 -5.86
C ILE A 375 -10.65 17.29 -5.44
N ASP A 376 -9.98 16.96 -4.34
CA ASP A 376 -8.93 17.79 -3.71
C ASP A 376 -7.85 18.29 -4.68
N ALA A 377 -7.44 17.45 -5.64
CA ALA A 377 -6.37 17.78 -6.57
C ALA A 377 -6.70 18.95 -7.51
N CYS A 378 -7.99 19.21 -7.79
CA CYS A 378 -8.42 20.23 -8.75
C CYS A 378 -9.55 21.13 -8.24
N GLY A 379 -10.10 20.86 -7.05
CA GLY A 379 -11.16 21.65 -6.42
C GLY A 379 -12.53 21.58 -7.11
N HIS A 380 -12.76 20.62 -8.02
CA HIS A 380 -14.03 20.49 -8.72
C HIS A 380 -15.03 19.66 -7.91
N ASP A 381 -16.26 20.17 -7.82
CA ASP A 381 -17.40 19.52 -7.17
C ASP A 381 -18.31 18.87 -8.21
N ILE A 382 -18.65 17.61 -7.97
CA ILE A 382 -19.44 16.80 -8.90
C ILE A 382 -20.45 15.97 -8.09
N CYS A 383 -21.64 15.73 -8.62
CA CYS A 383 -22.59 14.84 -7.95
C CYS A 383 -22.09 13.38 -7.92
N ARG A 384 -22.45 12.66 -6.86
CA ARG A 384 -22.01 11.28 -6.63
C ARG A 384 -22.30 10.33 -7.79
N ASP A 385 -23.43 10.49 -8.46
CA ASP A 385 -23.81 9.64 -9.59
C ASP A 385 -22.96 9.89 -10.83
N CYS A 386 -22.63 11.15 -11.14
CA CYS A 386 -21.74 11.48 -12.26
C CYS A 386 -20.31 11.00 -11.99
N ALA A 387 -19.81 11.19 -10.76
CA ALA A 387 -18.51 10.70 -10.36
C ALA A 387 -18.44 9.16 -10.46
N ARG A 388 -19.44 8.45 -9.91
CA ARG A 388 -19.53 6.99 -9.99
C ARG A 388 -19.59 6.49 -11.43
N GLY A 389 -20.47 7.07 -12.26
CA GLY A 389 -20.63 6.67 -13.66
C GLY A 389 -19.34 6.84 -14.47
N HIS A 390 -18.63 7.96 -14.28
CA HIS A 390 -17.34 8.20 -14.93
C HIS A 390 -16.28 7.17 -14.51
N VAL A 391 -16.15 6.92 -13.20
CA VAL A 391 -15.19 5.95 -12.67
C VAL A 391 -15.50 4.54 -13.16
N CYS A 392 -16.75 4.08 -13.09
CA CYS A 392 -17.16 2.76 -13.59
C CYS A 392 -16.80 2.59 -15.07
N ASN A 393 -17.10 3.58 -15.90
CA ASN A 393 -16.75 3.54 -17.33
C ASN A 393 -15.24 3.48 -17.56
N LYS A 394 -14.44 4.25 -16.79
CA LYS A 394 -12.98 4.22 -16.92
C LYS A 394 -12.35 2.90 -16.47
N ILE A 395 -12.96 2.24 -15.49
CA ILE A 395 -12.60 0.88 -15.08
C ILE A 395 -12.89 -0.11 -16.21
N GLU A 396 -14.08 -0.05 -16.81
CA GLU A 396 -14.46 -0.91 -17.95
C GLU A 396 -13.58 -0.68 -19.19
N GLU A 397 -13.14 0.57 -19.43
CA GLU A 397 -12.19 0.91 -20.49
C GLU A 397 -10.74 0.51 -20.16
N HIS A 398 -10.45 0.03 -18.95
CA HIS A 398 -9.11 -0.23 -18.43
C HIS A 398 -8.14 0.98 -18.58
N ARG A 399 -8.63 2.20 -18.33
CA ARG A 399 -7.85 3.43 -18.48
C ARG A 399 -7.44 4.02 -17.14
N PHE A 400 -6.14 4.05 -16.90
CA PHE A 400 -5.53 4.63 -15.70
C PHE A 400 -4.41 5.61 -16.10
N PRO A 401 -4.18 6.73 -15.37
CA PRO A 401 -4.95 7.25 -14.23
C PRO A 401 -6.31 7.82 -14.63
N VAL A 402 -7.29 7.68 -13.73
CA VAL A 402 -8.63 8.26 -13.95
C VAL A 402 -8.60 9.75 -13.62
N ILE A 403 -8.65 10.55 -14.68
CA ILE A 403 -8.68 12.00 -14.62
C ILE A 403 -10.08 12.51 -14.27
N CYS A 404 -10.16 13.58 -13.48
CA CYS A 404 -11.37 14.32 -13.17
C CYS A 404 -12.14 14.66 -14.46
N PRO A 405 -13.44 14.32 -14.57
CA PRO A 405 -14.21 14.52 -15.80
C PRO A 405 -14.35 16.00 -16.19
N VAL A 406 -14.34 16.93 -15.22
CA VAL A 406 -14.35 18.37 -15.50
C VAL A 406 -13.00 18.83 -16.05
N CYS A 407 -11.90 18.37 -15.47
CA CYS A 407 -10.55 18.66 -15.98
C CYS A 407 -10.30 18.03 -17.36
N MET A 408 -10.85 16.84 -17.62
CA MET A 408 -10.74 16.16 -18.89
C MET A 408 -11.38 16.95 -20.04
N ALA A 409 -12.42 17.74 -19.75
CA ALA A 409 -13.10 18.59 -20.73
C ALA A 409 -12.36 19.91 -21.00
N ASP A 410 -11.42 20.34 -20.14
CA ASP A 410 -10.64 21.56 -20.33
C ASP A 410 -9.25 21.26 -20.94
N HIS A 411 -9.14 21.43 -22.25
CA HIS A 411 -7.89 21.24 -22.99
C HIS A 411 -6.78 22.26 -22.66
N LYS A 412 -7.06 23.30 -21.88
CA LYS A 412 -6.06 24.29 -21.45
C LYS A 412 -5.46 23.97 -20.09
N ASN A 413 -6.01 23.00 -19.36
CA ASN A 413 -5.52 22.64 -18.05
C ASN A 413 -4.17 21.90 -18.16
N GLN A 414 -3.13 22.49 -17.57
CA GLN A 414 -1.78 21.91 -17.57
C GLN A 414 -1.62 20.79 -16.54
N ASN A 415 -2.43 20.78 -15.49
CA ASN A 415 -2.37 19.82 -14.38
C ASN A 415 -3.78 19.32 -14.05
N PRO A 416 -4.32 18.36 -14.82
CA PRO A 416 -5.64 17.79 -14.52
C PRO A 416 -5.61 16.97 -13.23
N GLY A 417 -6.60 17.17 -12.36
CA GLY A 417 -6.72 16.38 -11.13
C GLY A 417 -7.06 14.92 -11.41
N THR A 418 -6.50 13.99 -10.63
CA THR A 418 -6.81 12.56 -10.70
C THR A 418 -7.72 12.14 -9.57
N ILE A 419 -8.58 11.16 -9.82
CA ILE A 419 -9.48 10.57 -8.82
C ILE A 419 -8.69 9.53 -8.01
N PRO A 420 -8.52 9.70 -6.68
CA PRO A 420 -7.79 8.75 -5.84
C PRO A 420 -8.63 7.50 -5.55
N GLY A 421 -7.97 6.37 -5.26
CA GLY A 421 -8.64 5.11 -4.92
C GLY A 421 -9.56 5.20 -3.69
N THR A 422 -9.21 6.06 -2.72
CA THR A 422 -10.05 6.35 -1.54
C THR A 422 -11.42 6.91 -1.94
N LEU A 423 -11.46 7.79 -2.94
CA LEU A 423 -12.71 8.35 -3.44
C LEU A 423 -13.53 7.30 -4.18
N VAL A 424 -12.89 6.42 -4.96
CA VAL A 424 -13.55 5.32 -5.68
C VAL A 424 -14.30 4.38 -4.73
N GLN A 425 -13.72 4.02 -3.58
CA GLN A 425 -14.41 3.20 -2.57
C GLN A 425 -15.67 3.88 -2.02
N LEU A 426 -15.64 5.20 -1.81
CA LEU A 426 -16.77 5.98 -1.27
C LEU A 426 -17.91 6.15 -2.30
N LEU A 427 -17.60 6.08 -3.60
CA LEU A 427 -18.57 6.19 -4.69
C LEU A 427 -19.49 4.97 -4.83
N GLY A 428 -19.18 3.85 -4.16
CA GLY A 428 -20.02 2.65 -4.16
C GLY A 428 -19.93 1.84 -5.46
N VAL A 429 -18.71 1.68 -5.99
CA VAL A 429 -18.41 0.74 -7.09
C VAL A 429 -18.60 -0.72 -6.65
N SER A 430 -18.79 -1.64 -7.60
CA SER A 430 -18.89 -3.07 -7.27
C SER A 430 -17.55 -3.65 -6.80
N GLU A 431 -17.58 -4.79 -6.13
CA GLU A 431 -16.36 -5.48 -5.69
C GLU A 431 -15.48 -5.91 -6.88
N GLU A 432 -16.09 -6.35 -7.98
CA GLU A 432 -15.39 -6.68 -9.23
C GLU A 432 -14.71 -5.45 -9.86
N GLN A 433 -15.41 -4.32 -9.90
CA GLN A 433 -14.86 -3.06 -10.42
C GLN A 433 -13.73 -2.54 -9.52
N TRP A 434 -13.86 -2.70 -8.20
CA TRP A 434 -12.80 -2.35 -7.26
C TRP A 434 -11.57 -3.25 -7.43
N ALA A 435 -11.73 -4.55 -7.64
CA ALA A 435 -10.61 -5.45 -7.94
C ALA A 435 -9.89 -5.04 -9.22
N THR A 436 -10.64 -4.71 -10.29
CA THR A 436 -10.05 -4.20 -11.53
C THR A 436 -9.34 -2.86 -11.33
N TRP A 437 -9.88 -1.97 -10.50
CA TRP A 437 -9.21 -0.72 -10.12
C TRP A 437 -7.84 -0.97 -9.47
N VAL A 438 -7.79 -1.86 -8.48
CA VAL A 438 -6.55 -2.23 -7.78
C VAL A 438 -5.53 -2.84 -8.76
N GLU A 439 -5.98 -3.71 -9.67
CA GLU A 439 -5.12 -4.27 -10.72
C GLU A 439 -4.54 -3.18 -11.63
N MET A 440 -5.35 -2.22 -12.08
CA MET A 440 -4.88 -1.08 -12.88
C MET A 440 -3.89 -0.20 -12.11
N GLU A 441 -4.12 0.02 -10.82
CA GLU A 441 -3.24 0.81 -9.97
C GLU A 441 -1.87 0.14 -9.82
N ILE A 442 -1.84 -1.18 -9.59
CA ILE A 442 -0.62 -2.01 -9.54
C ILE A 442 0.08 -2.06 -10.91
N ALA A 443 -0.66 -2.09 -12.01
CA ALA A 443 -0.09 -2.14 -13.37
C ALA A 443 0.70 -0.87 -13.75
N GLN A 444 0.52 0.24 -13.03
CA GLN A 444 1.37 1.42 -13.21
C GLN A 444 2.81 1.17 -12.76
N PHE A 445 2.99 0.39 -11.71
CA PHE A 445 4.28 0.14 -11.07
C PHE A 445 4.86 -1.21 -11.45
N SER A 446 4.05 -2.12 -11.99
CA SER A 446 4.48 -3.47 -12.36
C SER A 446 4.51 -3.70 -13.88
N ILE A 447 5.39 -4.60 -14.32
CA ILE A 447 5.50 -5.09 -15.69
C ILE A 447 5.40 -6.62 -15.66
N SER A 448 4.59 -7.17 -16.56
CA SER A 448 4.54 -8.63 -16.76
C SER A 448 5.77 -9.09 -17.56
N ILE A 449 6.54 -10.02 -16.99
CA ILE A 449 7.66 -10.70 -17.63
C ILE A 449 7.34 -12.17 -17.86
N ASN A 450 7.78 -12.71 -18.99
CA ASN A 450 7.62 -14.13 -19.33
C ASN A 450 8.98 -14.84 -19.36
N CYS A 451 9.13 -15.89 -18.57
CA CYS A 451 10.36 -16.68 -18.54
C CYS A 451 10.40 -17.69 -19.70
N ARG A 452 11.44 -17.64 -20.53
CA ARG A 452 11.59 -18.57 -21.68
C ARG A 452 11.87 -20.02 -21.28
N LYS A 453 12.37 -20.25 -20.05
CA LYS A 453 12.70 -21.60 -19.55
C LYS A 453 11.49 -22.31 -18.96
N CYS A 454 10.71 -21.66 -18.09
CA CYS A 454 9.54 -22.26 -17.46
C CYS A 454 8.20 -21.86 -18.11
N GLN A 455 8.18 -20.93 -19.06
CA GLN A 455 6.98 -20.44 -19.76
C GLN A 455 5.90 -19.86 -18.83
N HIS A 456 6.29 -19.45 -17.61
CA HIS A 456 5.40 -18.75 -16.69
C HIS A 456 5.55 -17.24 -16.83
N SER A 457 4.43 -16.53 -16.70
CA SER A 457 4.37 -15.06 -16.71
C SER A 457 4.07 -14.53 -15.32
N GLY A 458 4.85 -13.56 -14.86
CA GLY A 458 4.70 -12.96 -13.53
C GLY A 458 4.92 -11.45 -13.58
N PHE A 459 4.39 -10.73 -12.61
CA PHE A 459 4.57 -9.28 -12.50
C PHE A 459 5.81 -8.97 -11.66
N VAL A 460 6.64 -8.06 -12.14
CA VAL A 460 7.80 -7.51 -11.43
C VAL A 460 7.70 -6.00 -11.37
N ASP A 461 8.33 -5.40 -10.36
CA ASP A 461 8.41 -3.95 -10.24
C ASP A 461 9.17 -3.33 -11.42
N ARG A 462 8.65 -2.22 -11.94
CA ARG A 462 9.21 -1.53 -13.12
C ARG A 462 10.54 -0.86 -12.81
N GLU A 463 10.69 -0.23 -11.66
CA GLU A 463 11.94 0.43 -11.26
C GLU A 463 13.04 -0.60 -11.05
N ASP A 464 12.73 -1.72 -10.39
CA ASP A 464 13.65 -2.84 -10.21
C ASP A 464 14.08 -3.45 -11.55
N LEU A 465 13.15 -3.57 -12.50
CA LEU A 465 13.43 -4.09 -13.84
C LEU A 465 14.31 -3.13 -14.65
N GLU A 466 14.12 -1.82 -14.51
CA GLU A 466 14.91 -0.81 -15.21
C GLU A 466 16.31 -0.62 -14.60
N ALA A 467 16.42 -0.75 -13.28
CA ALA A 467 17.68 -0.63 -12.56
C ALA A 467 18.64 -1.82 -12.79
N ASN A 468 18.09 -3.02 -13.03
CA ASN A 468 18.88 -4.24 -13.17
C ASN A 468 19.13 -4.63 -14.62
N SER A 469 20.39 -4.93 -14.97
CA SER A 469 20.76 -5.43 -16.29
C SER A 469 20.47 -6.92 -16.49
N GLU A 470 20.23 -7.65 -15.40
CA GLU A 470 20.00 -9.09 -15.36
C GLU A 470 18.70 -9.37 -14.61
N ILE A 471 17.85 -10.23 -15.18
CA ILE A 471 16.55 -10.60 -14.65
C ILE A 471 16.64 -12.03 -14.18
N HIS A 472 16.33 -12.24 -12.90
CA HIS A 472 16.13 -13.56 -12.33
C HIS A 472 14.66 -13.94 -12.46
N CYS A 473 14.38 -15.17 -12.87
CA CYS A 473 13.03 -15.68 -12.94
C CYS A 473 12.35 -15.58 -11.57
N PRO A 474 11.16 -14.95 -11.46
CA PRO A 474 10.48 -14.76 -10.17
C PRO A 474 9.87 -16.06 -9.64
N PHE A 475 9.86 -17.14 -10.43
CA PHE A 475 9.28 -18.43 -10.06
C PHE A 475 10.31 -19.29 -9.30
N PRO A 476 10.05 -19.69 -8.04
CA PRO A 476 11.01 -20.40 -7.19
C PRO A 476 11.52 -21.73 -7.75
N ALA A 477 10.75 -22.37 -8.63
CA ALA A 477 11.12 -23.62 -9.29
C ALA A 477 12.03 -23.42 -10.52
N CYS A 478 12.43 -22.18 -10.83
CA CYS A 478 13.15 -21.86 -12.06
C CYS A 478 14.34 -20.93 -11.77
N ASP A 479 15.55 -21.47 -11.84
CA ASP A 479 16.80 -20.70 -11.70
C ASP A 479 17.27 -20.17 -13.08
N HIS A 480 16.38 -19.51 -13.82
CA HIS A 480 16.70 -18.93 -15.11
C HIS A 480 17.06 -17.46 -14.96
N VAL A 481 18.21 -17.07 -15.50
CA VAL A 481 18.67 -15.68 -15.53
C VAL A 481 18.84 -15.24 -16.97
N TRP A 482 18.39 -14.03 -17.31
CA TRP A 482 18.56 -13.48 -18.65
C TRP A 482 18.77 -11.97 -18.61
N CYS A 483 19.39 -11.42 -19.65
CA CYS A 483 19.66 -9.99 -19.73
C CYS A 483 18.39 -9.19 -20.03
N GLN A 484 18.18 -8.09 -19.31
CA GLN A 484 17.04 -7.20 -19.51
C GLN A 484 17.03 -6.51 -20.89
N LYS A 485 18.22 -6.16 -21.41
CA LYS A 485 18.37 -5.41 -22.66
C LYS A 485 18.28 -6.28 -23.91
N CYS A 486 19.03 -7.37 -23.95
CA CYS A 486 19.11 -8.25 -25.15
C CYS A 486 18.26 -9.52 -25.03
N GLN A 487 17.70 -9.78 -23.84
CA GLN A 487 16.84 -10.92 -23.56
C GLN A 487 17.50 -12.29 -23.78
N GLN A 488 18.83 -12.36 -23.70
CA GLN A 488 19.62 -13.58 -23.80
C GLN A 488 19.85 -14.24 -22.44
N THR A 489 19.86 -15.56 -22.42
CA THR A 489 20.15 -16.36 -21.22
C THR A 489 21.56 -16.13 -20.73
N ILE A 490 21.72 -15.94 -19.42
CA ILE A 490 23.01 -15.83 -18.75
C ILE A 490 23.27 -17.16 -18.03
N GLU A 491 24.37 -17.82 -18.37
CA GLU A 491 24.72 -19.10 -17.73
C GLU A 491 25.37 -18.89 -16.35
N PRO A 492 24.88 -19.58 -15.29
CA PRO A 492 25.48 -19.49 -13.96
C PRO A 492 26.94 -19.97 -13.96
N GLY A 493 27.87 -19.09 -13.54
CA GLY A 493 29.30 -19.39 -13.49
C GLY A 493 30.06 -19.17 -14.82
N GLY A 494 29.38 -18.66 -15.85
CA GLY A 494 29.99 -18.26 -17.12
C GLY A 494 30.78 -16.95 -17.05
N SER A 495 31.31 -16.51 -18.20
CA SER A 495 31.86 -15.17 -18.35
C SER A 495 30.79 -14.11 -18.10
N LYS A 496 31.18 -12.94 -17.56
CA LYS A 496 30.27 -11.79 -17.44
C LYS A 496 29.60 -11.53 -18.79
N HIS A 497 28.26 -11.52 -18.82
CA HIS A 497 27.52 -11.29 -20.04
C HIS A 497 27.77 -9.88 -20.57
N SER A 498 28.01 -9.77 -21.88
CA SER A 498 28.05 -8.47 -22.56
C SER A 498 27.07 -8.50 -23.72
N CYS A 499 26.14 -7.55 -23.79
CA CYS A 499 25.10 -7.55 -24.82
C CYS A 499 25.67 -7.46 -26.26
N ASP A 500 26.92 -7.02 -26.41
CA ASP A 500 27.64 -6.92 -27.69
C ASP A 500 28.40 -8.21 -28.07
N GLY A 501 28.44 -9.23 -27.21
CA GLY A 501 29.14 -10.48 -27.44
C GLY A 501 30.66 -10.44 -27.23
N THR A 502 31.21 -9.30 -26.81
CA THR A 502 32.68 -9.10 -26.70
C THR A 502 33.26 -9.94 -25.56
N ALA A 503 32.55 -10.08 -24.44
CA ALA A 503 33.02 -10.83 -23.28
C ALA A 503 32.97 -12.35 -23.52
N GLU A 504 31.94 -12.83 -24.23
CA GLU A 504 31.80 -14.22 -24.67
C GLU A 504 32.90 -14.58 -25.66
N LEU A 505 33.20 -13.70 -26.62
CA LEU A 505 34.30 -13.87 -27.56
C LEU A 505 35.66 -13.92 -26.84
N ASP A 506 35.93 -13.00 -25.91
CA ASP A 506 37.17 -12.98 -25.15
C ASP A 506 37.36 -14.24 -24.28
N HIS A 507 36.27 -14.75 -23.71
CA HIS A 507 36.30 -16.01 -22.96
C HIS A 507 36.64 -17.19 -23.87
N LEU A 508 35.99 -17.29 -25.03
CA LEU A 508 36.31 -18.31 -26.04
C LEU A 508 37.77 -18.20 -26.52
N MET A 509 38.28 -17.00 -26.70
CA MET A 509 39.68 -16.79 -27.09
C MET A 509 40.66 -17.31 -26.05
N LYS A 510 40.36 -17.14 -24.74
CA LYS A 510 41.17 -17.71 -23.66
C LYS A 510 41.05 -19.22 -23.58
N GLN A 511 39.83 -19.76 -23.66
CA GLN A 511 39.55 -21.19 -23.56
C GLN A 511 40.20 -21.99 -24.70
N GLN A 512 40.13 -21.47 -25.93
CA GLN A 512 40.66 -22.12 -27.13
C GLN A 512 42.13 -21.72 -27.42
N GLY A 513 42.70 -20.81 -26.64
CA GLY A 513 44.07 -20.31 -26.84
C GLY A 513 44.25 -19.51 -28.14
N TRP A 514 43.19 -18.90 -28.67
CA TRP A 514 43.24 -18.04 -29.86
C TRP A 514 43.94 -16.71 -29.56
N ARG A 515 44.43 -16.04 -30.60
CA ARG A 515 45.17 -14.77 -30.46
C ARG A 515 44.60 -13.68 -31.35
N TYR A 516 44.53 -12.47 -30.80
CA TYR A 516 44.21 -11.29 -31.59
C TYR A 516 45.44 -10.85 -32.41
N CYS A 517 45.21 -10.42 -33.64
CA CYS A 517 46.22 -9.67 -34.38
C CYS A 517 46.59 -8.40 -33.58
N PRO A 518 47.88 -8.11 -33.34
CA PRO A 518 48.28 -6.95 -32.53
C PRO A 518 47.87 -5.61 -33.16
N ASN A 519 47.68 -5.57 -34.49
CA ASN A 519 47.32 -4.37 -35.24
C ASN A 519 45.79 -4.21 -35.38
N CYS A 520 45.13 -5.10 -36.12
CA CYS A 520 43.71 -4.93 -36.48
C CYS A 520 42.73 -5.65 -35.54
N LYS A 521 43.22 -6.32 -34.50
CA LYS A 521 42.40 -7.07 -33.52
C LYS A 521 41.51 -8.17 -34.11
N THR A 522 41.79 -8.65 -35.32
CA THR A 522 41.12 -9.83 -35.86
C THR A 522 41.50 -11.08 -35.04
N PRO A 523 40.53 -11.88 -34.56
CA PRO A 523 40.81 -13.14 -33.85
C PRO A 523 41.36 -14.18 -34.81
N ILE A 524 42.45 -14.85 -34.42
CA ILE A 524 43.17 -15.81 -35.25
C ILE A 524 43.35 -17.11 -34.47
N GLN A 525 42.94 -18.22 -35.07
CA GLN A 525 43.21 -19.59 -34.61
C GLN A 525 44.43 -20.15 -35.35
N LYS A 526 45.36 -20.77 -34.62
CA LYS A 526 46.44 -21.57 -35.21
C LYS A 526 46.01 -23.03 -35.30
N PHE A 527 46.05 -23.61 -36.50
CA PHE A 527 45.72 -25.02 -36.71
C PHE A 527 46.94 -25.93 -36.51
N ASP A 528 48.06 -25.67 -37.21
CA ASP A 528 49.33 -26.39 -37.04
C ASP A 528 50.51 -25.56 -37.63
N GLY A 529 51.76 -25.98 -37.37
CA GLY A 529 52.96 -25.45 -38.02
C GLY A 529 53.69 -24.32 -37.25
N CYS A 530 54.27 -23.39 -38.01
CA CYS A 530 55.15 -22.34 -37.48
C CYS A 530 54.40 -21.33 -36.59
N ASN A 531 55.08 -20.77 -35.57
CA ASN A 531 54.52 -19.70 -34.74
C ASN A 531 54.48 -18.33 -35.43
N HIS A 532 55.05 -18.20 -36.64
CA HIS A 532 54.90 -17.03 -37.49
C HIS A 532 53.54 -17.06 -38.19
N LEU A 533 52.69 -16.08 -37.93
CA LEU A 533 51.40 -15.92 -38.60
C LEU A 533 51.34 -14.61 -39.37
N SER A 534 50.74 -14.67 -40.56
CA SER A 534 50.37 -13.50 -41.35
C SER A 534 48.89 -13.21 -41.14
N CYS A 535 48.55 -11.97 -40.78
CA CYS A 535 47.16 -11.59 -40.59
C CYS A 535 46.38 -11.69 -41.91
N ILE A 536 45.24 -12.39 -41.89
CA ILE A 536 44.36 -12.60 -43.05
C ILE A 536 43.44 -11.40 -43.35
N ALA A 537 43.37 -10.42 -42.46
CA ALA A 537 42.51 -9.26 -42.65
C ALA A 537 42.99 -8.43 -43.86
N PRO A 538 42.10 -8.13 -44.83
CA PRO A 538 42.46 -7.35 -46.00
C PRO A 538 43.12 -6.01 -45.62
N GLY A 539 44.30 -5.73 -46.17
CA GLY A 539 45.04 -4.48 -45.93
C GLY A 539 45.81 -4.39 -44.60
N CYS A 540 45.75 -5.41 -43.74
CA CYS A 540 46.50 -5.39 -42.47
C CYS A 540 48.00 -5.63 -42.70
N ASN A 541 48.35 -6.70 -43.41
CA ASN A 541 49.73 -7.14 -43.72
C ASN A 541 50.65 -7.29 -42.49
N THR A 542 50.08 -7.44 -41.29
CA THR A 542 50.84 -7.65 -40.05
C THR A 542 51.27 -9.11 -39.93
N HIS A 543 52.55 -9.34 -39.76
CA HIS A 543 53.12 -10.63 -39.36
C HIS A 543 53.43 -10.59 -37.86
N PHE A 544 53.04 -11.61 -37.13
CA PHE A 544 53.18 -11.66 -35.68
C PHE A 544 53.43 -13.08 -35.19
N CYS A 545 53.96 -13.20 -33.97
CA CYS A 545 54.23 -14.50 -33.36
C CYS A 545 53.02 -14.96 -32.54
N TYR A 546 52.45 -16.12 -32.85
CA TYR A 546 51.31 -16.69 -32.13
C TYR A 546 51.62 -16.97 -30.65
N ARG A 547 52.88 -17.31 -30.35
CA ARG A 547 53.31 -17.69 -29.00
C ARG A 547 53.36 -16.47 -28.06
N CYS A 548 54.17 -15.48 -28.39
CA CYS A 548 54.36 -14.30 -27.54
C CYS A 548 53.42 -13.13 -27.86
N GLY A 549 52.65 -13.21 -28.95
CA GLY A 549 51.71 -12.17 -29.36
C GLY A 549 52.36 -10.92 -29.95
N GLN A 550 53.69 -10.85 -30.03
CA GLN A 550 54.41 -9.67 -30.52
C GLN A 550 54.39 -9.55 -32.04
N THR A 551 54.33 -8.31 -32.51
CA THR A 551 54.48 -7.95 -33.93
C THR A 551 55.89 -8.26 -34.41
N ILE A 552 56.00 -8.93 -35.55
CA ILE A 552 57.27 -9.20 -36.25
C ILE A 552 57.56 -8.05 -37.23
N ASN A 553 56.62 -7.75 -38.13
CA ASN A 553 56.65 -6.59 -39.02
C ASN A 553 55.28 -6.38 -39.69
N ARG A 554 55.17 -5.34 -40.53
CA ARG A 554 53.97 -5.04 -41.31
C ARG A 554 54.34 -4.70 -42.75
N THR A 555 54.40 -5.71 -43.61
CA THR A 555 54.85 -5.57 -44.99
C THR A 555 54.36 -6.75 -45.84
N ALA A 556 54.18 -6.50 -47.13
CA ALA A 556 53.89 -7.55 -48.12
C ALA A 556 55.18 -8.03 -48.84
N ILE A 557 56.34 -7.42 -48.55
CA ILE A 557 57.59 -7.68 -49.25
C ILE A 557 58.28 -8.93 -48.66
N PRO A 558 58.52 -10.00 -49.44
CA PRO A 558 59.04 -11.27 -48.92
C PRO A 558 60.40 -11.19 -48.21
N SER A 559 61.31 -10.33 -48.69
CA SER A 559 62.65 -10.17 -48.09
C SER A 559 62.59 -9.56 -46.69
N GLU A 560 61.72 -8.57 -46.48
CA GLU A 560 61.50 -7.93 -45.18
C GLU A 560 60.80 -8.86 -44.20
N ILE A 561 59.84 -9.67 -44.68
CA ILE A 561 59.18 -10.73 -43.90
C ILE A 561 60.23 -11.70 -43.33
N MET A 562 61.12 -12.19 -44.19
CA MET A 562 62.18 -13.12 -43.79
C MET A 562 63.17 -12.48 -42.80
N ALA A 563 63.60 -11.23 -43.04
CA ALA A 563 64.47 -10.50 -42.12
C ALA A 563 63.83 -10.33 -40.73
N GLY A 564 62.57 -9.91 -40.67
CA GLY A 564 61.82 -9.76 -39.42
C GLY A 564 61.64 -11.08 -38.69
N LYS A 565 61.29 -12.15 -39.42
CA LYS A 565 61.19 -13.52 -38.87
C LYS A 565 62.51 -13.95 -38.24
N THR A 566 63.63 -13.81 -38.96
CA THR A 566 64.96 -14.17 -38.46
C THR A 566 65.35 -13.36 -37.22
N ALA A 567 65.05 -12.06 -37.19
CA ALA A 567 65.33 -11.22 -36.03
C ALA A 567 64.50 -11.64 -34.80
N HIS A 568 63.20 -11.86 -34.97
CA HIS A 568 62.30 -12.19 -33.87
C HIS A 568 62.59 -13.57 -33.26
N PHE A 569 62.75 -14.61 -34.08
CA PHE A 569 62.95 -15.97 -33.56
C PHE A 569 64.37 -16.24 -33.03
N ARG A 570 65.31 -15.30 -33.16
CA ARG A 570 66.61 -15.35 -32.46
C ARG A 570 66.48 -15.11 -30.95
N THR A 571 65.51 -14.31 -30.54
CA THR A 571 65.32 -13.90 -29.13
C THR A 571 64.06 -14.51 -28.50
N CYS A 572 63.09 -14.91 -29.32
CA CYS A 572 61.89 -15.58 -28.85
C CYS A 572 62.19 -17.06 -28.51
N ALA A 573 62.57 -17.34 -27.26
CA ALA A 573 62.93 -18.68 -26.78
C ALA A 573 61.76 -19.67 -26.74
N ILE A 574 62.00 -20.91 -27.16
CA ILE A 574 61.13 -22.07 -26.97
C ILE A 574 61.40 -22.58 -25.55
N VAL A 575 60.50 -22.27 -24.62
CA VAL A 575 60.41 -23.00 -23.34
C VAL A 575 59.41 -24.11 -23.53
#